data_AF-A0A962D9Z5-F1
#
_entry.id   AF-A0A962D9Z5-F1
#
_cell.length_a   1.000
_cell.length_b   1.000
_cell.length_c   1.000
_cell.angle_alpha   90.00
_cell.angle_beta   90.00
_cell.angle_gamma   90.00
#
_symmetry.space_group_name_H-M   'P 1'
#
loop_
_entity.id
_entity.type
_entity.pdbx_description
1 polymer ?
#
loop_
_entity_poly.entity_id
_entity_poly.type
_entity_poly.pdbx_seq_one_letter_code
_entity_poly.pdbx_strand_id
1 'polypeptide(L)'
;PASEPDRALRAVTEILDRQSWFGPDLWTLLRFAADYYQRELGEVMAMALPTALRRLRLPKARPLLSWRLRQHGPDLARTPLQARLLGRLQADGQTQSDLLEWEPQALSGLQQLRRRGIVEAVPLPIGQAGQAQAGPNLSEAQQSVVDAIGAGQGFQSWLLQGVTGSGKTEV
;
A
#
# COMPACT_ATOMS: atom_id res chain seq x y z
N PRO A 1 -11.12 -57.29 1.86
CA PRO A 1 -10.63 -55.94 1.51
C PRO A 1 -9.17 -55.77 1.94
N ALA A 2 -8.26 -55.69 0.97
CA ALA A 2 -6.83 -55.53 1.22
C ALA A 2 -6.56 -54.17 1.90
N SER A 3 -5.95 -54.22 3.08
CA SER A 3 -5.43 -53.06 3.81
C SER A 3 -4.36 -52.38 2.97
N GLU A 4 -4.56 -51.11 2.61
CA GLU A 4 -3.52 -50.28 2.00
C GLU A 4 -2.27 -50.28 2.90
N PRO A 5 -1.06 -50.33 2.32
CA PRO A 5 0.17 -50.31 3.10
C PRO A 5 0.26 -49.01 3.87
N ASP A 6 0.51 -49.14 5.17
CA ASP A 6 0.76 -48.10 6.15
C ASP A 6 1.83 -47.12 5.60
N ARG A 7 1.39 -46.05 4.92
CA ARG A 7 2.29 -45.04 4.36
C ARG A 7 2.90 -44.28 5.53
N ALA A 8 4.10 -44.70 5.95
CA ALA A 8 4.87 -44.02 6.98
C ALA A 8 4.95 -42.52 6.68
N LEU A 9 4.37 -41.73 7.57
CA LEU A 9 4.38 -40.27 7.47
C LEU A 9 5.82 -39.76 7.46
N ARG A 10 6.10 -38.78 6.60
CA ARG A 10 7.40 -38.09 6.57
C ARG A 10 7.37 -36.90 7.52
N ALA A 11 8.51 -36.61 8.15
CA ALA A 11 8.65 -35.43 8.99
C ALA A 11 8.61 -34.14 8.14
N VAL A 12 7.99 -33.09 8.68
CA VAL A 12 8.07 -31.72 8.13
C VAL A 12 9.52 -31.24 8.21
N THR A 13 10.04 -30.69 7.11
CA THR A 13 11.44 -30.24 7.02
C THR A 13 11.69 -28.94 7.78
N GLU A 14 10.75 -27.99 7.68
CA GLU A 14 10.88 -26.65 8.25
C GLU A 14 9.49 -26.02 8.43
N ILE A 15 9.36 -25.18 9.46
CA ILE A 15 8.20 -24.29 9.65
C ILE A 15 8.63 -22.88 9.25
N LEU A 16 8.11 -22.40 8.12
CA LEU A 16 8.48 -21.10 7.56
C LEU A 16 7.83 -19.93 8.31
N ASP A 17 6.59 -20.12 8.73
CA ASP A 17 5.79 -19.10 9.41
C ASP A 17 5.19 -19.66 10.70
N ARG A 18 5.31 -18.92 11.80
CA ARG A 18 4.70 -19.30 13.09
C ARG A 18 3.25 -18.81 13.25
N GLN A 19 2.81 -17.96 12.33
CA GLN A 19 1.48 -17.38 12.29
C GLN A 19 0.92 -17.52 10.89
N SER A 20 -0.39 -17.73 10.79
CA SER A 20 -1.07 -17.77 9.50
C SER A 20 -1.05 -16.39 8.86
N TRP A 21 -0.70 -16.32 7.57
CA TRP A 21 -0.90 -15.14 6.73
C TRP A 21 -2.38 -14.87 6.44
N PHE A 22 -3.25 -15.85 6.70
CA PHE A 22 -4.69 -15.73 6.56
C PHE A 22 -5.32 -15.50 7.93
N GLY A 23 -5.99 -14.36 8.10
CA GLY A 23 -6.88 -14.12 9.24
C GLY A 23 -8.07 -15.09 9.24
N PRO A 24 -8.82 -15.17 10.35
CA PRO A 24 -9.89 -16.15 10.53
C PRO A 24 -11.01 -16.03 9.48
N ASP A 25 -11.39 -14.82 9.09
CA ASP A 25 -12.45 -14.59 8.11
C ASP A 25 -12.04 -15.04 6.71
N LEU A 26 -10.82 -14.68 6.30
CA LEU A 26 -10.27 -15.11 5.01
C LEU A 26 -10.07 -16.62 4.99
N TRP A 27 -9.63 -17.23 6.09
CA TRP A 27 -9.53 -18.68 6.19
C TRP A 27 -10.88 -19.37 5.96
N THR A 28 -11.93 -18.84 6.59
CA THR A 28 -13.31 -19.33 6.42
C THR A 28 -13.77 -19.20 4.97
N LEU A 29 -13.50 -18.04 4.34
CA LEU A 29 -13.82 -17.80 2.94
C LEU A 29 -13.08 -18.75 1.98
N LEU A 30 -11.79 -19.00 2.21
CA LEU A 30 -10.98 -19.87 1.35
C LEU A 30 -11.45 -21.33 1.44
N ARG A 31 -11.83 -21.80 2.63
CA ARG A 31 -12.45 -23.11 2.81
C ARG A 31 -13.79 -23.20 2.10
N PHE A 32 -14.67 -22.21 2.32
CA PHE A 32 -15.95 -22.14 1.61
C PHE A 32 -15.76 -22.17 0.09
N ALA A 33 -14.82 -21.39 -0.44
CA ALA A 33 -14.53 -21.37 -1.88
C ALA A 33 -14.00 -22.72 -2.39
N ALA A 34 -13.10 -23.38 -1.65
CA ALA A 34 -12.61 -24.71 -2.00
C ALA A 34 -13.74 -25.74 -2.07
N ASP A 35 -14.61 -25.75 -1.05
CA ASP A 35 -15.74 -26.67 -0.96
C ASP A 35 -16.79 -26.37 -2.04
N TYR A 36 -17.15 -25.09 -2.23
CA TYR A 36 -18.19 -24.66 -3.16
C TYR A 36 -17.79 -24.83 -4.62
N TYR A 37 -16.57 -24.43 -4.98
CA TYR A 37 -16.05 -24.55 -6.34
C TYR A 37 -15.38 -25.91 -6.62
N GLN A 38 -15.41 -26.84 -5.66
CA GLN A 38 -14.85 -28.19 -5.76
C GLN A 38 -13.37 -28.18 -6.21
N ARG A 39 -12.57 -27.32 -5.56
CA ARG A 39 -11.12 -27.19 -5.79
C ARG A 39 -10.35 -27.60 -4.55
N GLU A 40 -9.10 -28.03 -4.74
CA GLU A 40 -8.23 -28.38 -3.62
C GLU A 40 -7.91 -27.14 -2.78
N LEU A 41 -8.04 -27.25 -1.47
CA LEU A 41 -7.78 -26.16 -0.54
C LEU A 41 -6.36 -25.58 -0.71
N GLY A 42 -5.37 -26.45 -0.95
CA GLY A 42 -3.99 -26.04 -1.18
C GLY A 42 -3.82 -25.13 -2.40
N GLU A 43 -4.54 -25.40 -3.49
CA GLU A 43 -4.53 -24.56 -4.69
C GLU A 43 -5.22 -23.22 -4.45
N VAL A 44 -6.38 -23.23 -3.77
CA VAL A 44 -7.13 -22.00 -3.44
C VAL A 44 -6.31 -21.08 -2.53
N MET A 45 -5.68 -21.64 -1.49
CA MET A 45 -4.77 -20.92 -0.61
C MET A 45 -3.55 -20.39 -1.36
N ALA A 46 -2.94 -21.20 -2.23
CA ALA A 46 -1.84 -20.75 -3.05
C ALA A 46 -2.28 -19.61 -3.98
N MET A 47 -3.47 -19.63 -4.58
CA MET A 47 -3.93 -18.52 -5.42
C MET A 47 -4.13 -17.22 -4.64
N ALA A 48 -4.59 -17.30 -3.39
CA ALA A 48 -4.81 -16.15 -2.52
C ALA A 48 -3.51 -15.47 -2.04
N LEU A 49 -2.38 -16.17 -2.05
CA LEU A 49 -1.09 -15.59 -1.65
C LEU A 49 -0.45 -14.74 -2.77
N PRO A 50 0.12 -13.57 -2.42
CA PRO A 50 1.03 -12.85 -3.29
C PRO A 50 2.15 -13.74 -3.84
N THR A 51 2.51 -13.57 -5.12
CA THR A 51 3.55 -14.39 -5.78
C THR A 51 4.89 -14.41 -5.02
N ALA A 52 5.24 -13.30 -4.36
CA ALA A 52 6.45 -13.21 -3.54
C ALA A 52 6.46 -14.20 -2.36
N LEU A 53 5.33 -14.33 -1.64
CA LEU A 53 5.18 -15.27 -0.53
C LEU A 53 5.19 -16.71 -1.05
N ARG A 54 4.50 -16.99 -2.16
CA ARG A 54 4.48 -18.33 -2.78
C ARG A 54 5.85 -18.83 -3.21
N ARG A 55 6.72 -17.92 -3.63
CA ARG A 55 8.08 -18.24 -4.09
C ARG A 55 9.13 -18.12 -2.99
N LEU A 56 8.72 -17.82 -1.74
CA LEU A 56 9.62 -17.54 -0.62
C LEU A 56 10.68 -16.48 -0.97
N ARG A 57 10.27 -15.50 -1.78
CA ARG A 57 11.10 -14.40 -2.26
C ARG A 57 10.41 -13.10 -1.91
N LEU A 58 10.51 -12.74 -0.63
CA LEU A 58 10.08 -11.43 -0.19
C LEU A 58 10.91 -10.35 -0.91
N PRO A 59 10.27 -9.39 -1.61
CA PRO A 59 11.00 -8.25 -2.10
C PRO A 59 11.63 -7.53 -0.92
N LYS A 60 12.88 -7.06 -1.08
CA LYS A 60 13.47 -6.14 -0.09
C LYS A 60 12.57 -4.92 -0.02
N ALA A 61 11.88 -4.75 1.11
CA ALA A 61 11.05 -3.57 1.34
C ALA A 61 11.92 -2.33 1.13
N ARG A 62 11.54 -1.49 0.17
CA ARG A 62 12.14 -0.17 -0.01
C ARG A 62 11.25 0.80 0.72
N PRO A 63 11.71 1.42 1.82
CA PRO A 63 10.89 2.39 2.51
C PRO A 63 10.60 3.55 1.57
N LEU A 64 9.38 4.09 1.68
CA LEU A 64 9.11 5.42 1.16
C LEU A 64 10.03 6.41 1.88
N LEU A 65 10.50 7.43 1.17
CA LEU A 65 11.46 8.39 1.70
C LEU A 65 10.81 9.77 1.82
N SER A 66 11.05 10.43 2.95
CA SER A 66 10.88 11.87 3.12
C SER A 66 12.24 12.55 3.09
N TRP A 67 12.32 13.69 2.44
CA TRP A 67 13.50 14.52 2.35
C TRP A 67 13.35 15.72 3.26
N ARG A 68 14.38 16.00 4.06
CA ARG A 68 14.40 17.17 4.95
C ARG A 68 15.73 17.89 4.91
N LEU A 69 15.69 19.19 5.21
CA LEU A 69 16.88 20.01 5.38
C LEU A 69 17.65 19.56 6.62
N ARG A 70 18.96 19.41 6.50
CA ARG A 70 19.90 19.36 7.62
C ARG A 70 20.58 20.70 7.86
N GLN A 71 20.72 21.51 6.81
CA GLN A 71 21.34 22.82 6.86
C GLN A 71 20.43 23.85 6.20
N HIS A 72 20.43 25.07 6.74
CA HIS A 72 19.64 26.20 6.24
C HIS A 72 20.58 27.29 5.74
N GLY A 73 20.25 27.91 4.61
CA GLY A 73 20.99 29.04 4.07
C GLY A 73 20.86 29.18 2.54
N PRO A 74 20.78 30.41 2.01
CA PRO A 74 20.60 30.66 0.57
C PRO A 74 21.82 30.25 -0.27
N ASP A 75 23.03 30.35 0.30
CA ASP A 75 24.31 30.09 -0.40
C ASP A 75 24.59 28.60 -0.63
N LEU A 76 23.73 27.73 -0.12
CA LEU A 76 23.88 26.28 -0.23
C LEU A 76 23.55 25.79 -1.65
N ALA A 77 22.71 26.51 -2.40
CA ALA A 77 22.35 26.17 -3.76
C ALA A 77 23.46 26.55 -4.76
N ARG A 78 23.78 25.64 -5.70
CA ARG A 78 24.71 25.89 -6.82
C ARG A 78 24.03 25.95 -8.17
N THR A 79 22.76 25.59 -8.23
CA THR A 79 21.95 25.60 -9.45
C THR A 79 20.53 26.08 -9.13
N PRO A 80 19.79 26.61 -10.12
CA PRO A 80 18.40 27.03 -9.92
C PRO A 80 17.49 25.90 -9.40
N LEU A 81 17.73 24.66 -9.85
CA LEU A 81 17.01 23.48 -9.35
C LEU A 81 17.25 23.27 -7.84
N GLN A 82 18.50 23.38 -7.37
CA GLN A 82 18.82 23.25 -5.95
C GLN A 82 18.17 24.36 -5.12
N ALA A 83 18.18 25.61 -5.61
CA ALA A 83 17.54 26.72 -4.91
C ALA A 83 16.04 26.49 -4.73
N ARG A 84 15.35 26.04 -5.79
CA ARG A 84 13.93 25.69 -5.74
C ARG A 84 13.65 24.53 -4.77
N LEU A 85 14.47 23.48 -4.79
CA LEU A 85 14.34 22.34 -3.87
C LEU A 85 14.55 22.75 -2.41
N LEU A 86 15.58 23.54 -2.12
CA LEU A 86 15.84 24.02 -0.76
C LEU A 86 14.68 24.89 -0.26
N GLY A 87 14.14 25.77 -1.10
CA GLY A 87 12.94 26.56 -0.78
C GLY A 87 11.71 25.68 -0.50
N ARG A 88 11.50 24.63 -1.30
CA ARG A 88 10.37 23.69 -1.10
C ARG A 88 10.49 22.89 0.20
N LEU A 89 11.71 22.57 0.63
CA LEU A 89 11.99 21.81 1.86
C LEU A 89 12.05 22.68 3.13
N GLN A 90 11.83 24.00 3.05
CA GLN A 90 11.77 24.89 4.22
C GLN A 90 10.47 24.72 5.01
N ALA A 91 9.37 24.40 4.34
CA ALA A 91 8.19 23.83 4.99
C ALA A 91 8.50 22.35 5.26
N ASP A 92 8.10 21.82 6.42
CA ASP A 92 8.42 20.48 6.95
C ASP A 92 8.66 19.38 5.89
N GLY A 93 9.58 18.45 6.20
CA GLY A 93 10.14 17.47 5.25
C GLY A 93 9.11 16.83 4.29
N GLN A 94 9.43 16.85 2.99
CA GLN A 94 8.52 16.49 1.90
C GLN A 94 8.74 15.04 1.46
N THR A 95 7.67 14.33 1.10
CA THR A 95 7.82 12.99 0.55
C THR A 95 8.51 13.02 -0.81
N GLN A 96 9.21 11.95 -1.16
CA GLN A 96 9.87 11.85 -2.46
C GLN A 96 8.85 11.88 -3.62
N SER A 97 7.64 11.34 -3.43
CA SER A 97 6.57 11.38 -4.43
C SER A 97 6.12 12.81 -4.68
N ASP A 98 5.84 13.60 -3.64
CA ASP A 98 5.34 14.97 -3.78
C ASP A 98 6.38 15.86 -4.47
N LEU A 99 7.68 15.65 -4.16
CA LEU A 99 8.77 16.37 -4.81
C LEU A 99 8.91 16.01 -6.29
N LEU A 100 8.68 14.75 -6.67
CA LEU A 100 8.75 14.29 -8.06
C LEU A 100 7.53 14.73 -8.88
N GLU A 101 6.36 14.77 -8.27
CA GLU A 101 5.14 15.29 -8.89
C GLU A 101 5.27 16.79 -9.17
N TRP A 102 5.81 17.55 -8.22
CA TRP A 102 6.05 18.98 -8.38
C TRP A 102 7.24 19.30 -9.32
N GLU A 103 8.35 18.56 -9.22
CA GLU A 103 9.56 18.77 -10.03
C GLU A 103 10.16 17.42 -10.46
N PRO A 104 9.91 16.96 -11.71
CA PRO A 104 10.33 15.63 -12.17
C PRO A 104 11.84 15.36 -12.09
N GLN A 105 12.67 16.41 -12.12
CA GLN A 105 14.14 16.30 -12.04
C GLN A 105 14.68 16.37 -10.60
N ALA A 106 13.81 16.45 -9.58
CA ALA A 106 14.17 16.68 -8.19
C ALA A 106 15.22 15.69 -7.65
N LEU A 107 15.13 14.40 -8.01
CA LEU A 107 16.03 13.37 -7.49
C LEU A 107 17.50 13.67 -7.75
N SER A 108 17.85 14.20 -8.92
CA SER A 108 19.24 14.52 -9.25
C SER A 108 19.80 15.60 -8.33
N GLY A 109 19.02 16.67 -8.08
CA GLY A 109 19.36 17.76 -7.18
C GLY A 109 19.43 17.30 -5.72
N LEU A 110 18.44 16.51 -5.27
CA LEU A 110 18.40 15.95 -3.92
C LEU A 110 19.62 15.05 -3.63
N GLN A 111 20.05 14.23 -4.59
CA GLN A 111 21.25 13.40 -4.44
C GLN A 111 22.52 14.24 -4.32
N GLN A 112 22.66 15.29 -5.13
CA GLN A 112 23.81 16.20 -5.04
C GLN A 112 23.84 16.94 -3.69
N LEU A 113 22.70 17.45 -3.24
CA LEU A 113 22.57 18.12 -1.94
C LEU A 113 22.83 17.14 -0.79
N ARG A 114 22.40 15.88 -0.89
CA ARG A 114 22.64 14.84 0.12
C ARG A 114 24.11 14.49 0.26
N ARG A 115 24.83 14.35 -0.87
CA ARG A 115 26.28 14.12 -0.88
C ARG A 115 27.05 15.24 -0.17
N ARG A 116 26.51 16.46 -0.20
CA ARG A 116 27.04 17.64 0.49
C ARG A 116 26.55 17.78 1.93
N GLY A 117 25.72 16.86 2.42
CA GLY A 117 25.17 16.88 3.78
C GLY A 117 24.05 17.90 4.02
N ILE A 118 23.60 18.62 2.99
CA ILE A 118 22.62 19.71 3.12
C ILE A 118 21.20 19.18 3.36
N VAL A 119 20.86 18.07 2.71
CA VAL A 119 19.59 17.35 2.90
C VAL A 119 19.86 15.93 3.36
N GLU A 120 18.84 15.29 3.93
CA GLU A 120 18.84 13.86 4.18
C GLU A 120 17.54 13.21 3.75
N ALA A 121 17.64 11.91 3.43
CA ALA A 121 16.50 11.07 3.15
C ALA A 121 16.22 10.21 4.39
N VAL A 122 15.01 10.34 4.93
CA VAL A 122 14.53 9.63 6.11
C VAL A 122 13.44 8.66 5.67
N PRO A 123 13.49 7.38 6.09
CA PRO A 123 12.38 6.46 5.90
C PRO A 123 11.09 7.03 6.50
N LEU A 124 10.03 7.10 5.71
CA LEU A 124 8.69 7.38 6.22
C LEU A 124 8.24 6.17 7.05
N PRO A 125 7.82 6.38 8.31
CA PRO A 125 7.24 5.31 9.11
C PRO A 125 6.01 4.74 8.41
N ILE A 126 5.97 3.42 8.29
CA ILE A 126 4.79 2.72 7.76
C ILE A 126 3.62 3.02 8.72
N GLY A 127 2.48 3.44 8.17
CA GLY A 127 1.27 3.74 8.95
C GLY A 127 1.04 5.22 9.26
N GLN A 128 1.95 6.12 8.84
CA GLN A 128 1.59 7.54 8.76
C GLN A 128 0.72 7.74 7.51
N ALA A 129 -0.60 7.78 7.72
CA ALA A 129 -1.52 8.21 6.67
C ALA A 129 -1.15 9.65 6.26
N GLY A 130 -0.88 9.85 4.98
CA GLY A 130 -0.81 11.20 4.44
C GLY A 130 -2.13 11.94 4.69
N GLN A 131 -2.10 13.26 4.68
CA GLN A 131 -3.35 14.02 4.67
C GLN A 131 -4.14 13.64 3.41
N ALA A 132 -5.37 13.18 3.60
CA ALA A 132 -6.26 12.90 2.49
C ALA A 132 -6.46 14.20 1.70
N GLN A 133 -6.23 14.16 0.39
CA GLN A 133 -6.66 15.26 -0.47
C GLN A 133 -8.17 15.35 -0.40
N ALA A 134 -8.71 16.58 -0.36
CA ALA A 134 -10.14 16.78 -0.37
C ALA A 134 -10.74 16.16 -1.64
N GLY A 135 -11.77 15.33 -1.46
CA GLY A 135 -12.54 14.77 -2.57
C GLY A 135 -13.26 15.87 -3.36
N PRO A 136 -13.77 15.54 -4.56
CA PRO A 136 -14.59 16.48 -5.33
C PRO A 136 -15.86 16.86 -4.54
N ASN A 137 -16.41 18.04 -4.84
CA ASN A 137 -17.71 18.44 -4.28
C ASN A 137 -18.79 17.49 -4.78
N LEU A 138 -19.49 16.84 -3.86
CA LEU A 138 -20.58 15.93 -4.17
C LEU A 138 -21.87 16.69 -4.51
N SER A 139 -22.63 16.16 -5.45
CA SER A 139 -24.03 16.56 -5.64
C SER A 139 -24.90 16.08 -4.47
N GLU A 140 -26.08 16.65 -4.31
CA GLU A 140 -27.04 16.26 -3.26
C GLU A 140 -27.37 14.76 -3.30
N ALA A 141 -27.53 14.20 -4.51
CA ALA A 141 -27.80 12.77 -4.69
C ALA A 141 -26.62 11.89 -4.24
N GLN A 142 -25.39 12.30 -4.52
CA GLN A 142 -24.19 11.58 -4.09
C GLN A 142 -23.99 11.68 -2.58
N GLN A 143 -24.20 12.87 -1.99
CA GLN A 143 -24.11 13.07 -0.55
C GLN A 143 -25.12 12.19 0.20
N SER A 144 -26.35 12.12 -0.29
CA SER A 144 -27.39 11.25 0.28
C SER A 144 -26.96 9.77 0.31
N VAL A 145 -26.28 9.28 -0.73
CA VAL A 145 -25.74 7.92 -0.78
C VAL A 145 -24.60 7.73 0.21
N VAL A 146 -23.65 8.66 0.26
CA VAL A 146 -22.51 8.60 1.21
C VAL A 146 -23.02 8.61 2.65
N ASP A 147 -24.00 9.45 2.97
CA ASP A 147 -24.61 9.53 4.29
C ASP A 147 -25.32 8.21 4.67
N ALA A 148 -26.05 7.61 3.71
CA ALA A 148 -26.72 6.33 3.92
C ALA A 148 -25.73 5.18 4.18
N ILE A 149 -24.63 5.13 3.42
CA ILE A 149 -23.56 4.13 3.62
C ILE A 149 -22.87 4.36 4.97
N GLY A 150 -22.54 5.61 5.30
CA GLY A 150 -21.84 5.99 6.53
C GLY A 150 -22.66 5.78 7.80
N ALA A 151 -23.99 5.85 7.71
CA ALA A 151 -24.89 5.53 8.82
C ALA A 151 -25.05 4.02 9.07
N GLY A 152 -24.67 3.18 8.11
CA GLY A 152 -24.75 1.73 8.23
C GLY A 152 -23.80 1.16 9.29
N GLN A 153 -24.29 0.26 10.13
CA GLN A 153 -23.46 -0.52 11.05
C GLN A 153 -23.48 -2.00 10.67
N GLY A 154 -22.33 -2.66 10.80
CA GLY A 154 -22.15 -4.06 10.43
C GLY A 154 -22.12 -4.28 8.91
N PHE A 155 -22.29 -5.52 8.50
CA PHE A 155 -22.32 -5.89 7.08
C PHE A 155 -23.64 -5.44 6.43
N GLN A 156 -23.53 -4.70 5.33
CA GLN A 156 -24.65 -4.24 4.51
C GLN A 156 -24.29 -4.40 3.04
N SER A 157 -25.24 -4.86 2.23
CA SER A 157 -25.10 -4.96 0.77
C SER A 157 -25.86 -3.83 0.09
N TRP A 158 -25.17 -3.06 -0.75
CA TRP A 158 -25.73 -1.89 -1.43
C TRP A 158 -25.65 -2.04 -2.95
N LEU A 159 -26.64 -1.51 -3.65
CA LEU A 159 -26.61 -1.36 -5.11
C LEU A 159 -26.46 0.12 -5.46
N LEU A 160 -25.29 0.52 -5.95
CA LEU A 160 -25.07 1.86 -6.50
C LEU A 160 -25.41 1.88 -8.00
N GLN A 161 -26.64 2.28 -8.32
CA GLN A 161 -27.12 2.32 -9.71
C GLN A 161 -26.90 3.71 -10.34
N GLY A 162 -26.31 3.75 -11.52
CA GLY A 162 -26.14 4.99 -12.29
C GLY A 162 -25.54 4.76 -13.67
N VAL A 163 -25.83 5.63 -14.63
CA VAL A 163 -25.25 5.59 -15.99
C VAL A 163 -23.76 5.99 -15.98
N THR A 164 -23.02 5.72 -17.06
CA THR A 164 -21.64 6.21 -17.20
C THR A 164 -21.63 7.74 -17.11
N GLY A 165 -20.71 8.30 -16.31
CA GLY A 165 -20.64 9.75 -16.08
C GLY A 165 -21.60 10.29 -15.00
N SER A 166 -22.43 9.45 -14.37
CA SER A 166 -23.30 9.87 -13.25
C SER A 166 -22.57 10.09 -11.92
N GLY A 167 -21.24 10.02 -11.91
CA GLY A 167 -20.45 10.26 -10.72
C GLY A 167 -20.38 9.09 -9.72
N LYS A 168 -20.45 7.82 -10.17
CA LYS A 168 -20.38 6.64 -9.27
C LYS A 168 -18.99 6.41 -8.65
N THR A 169 -17.94 6.96 -9.24
CA THR A 169 -16.57 6.82 -8.73
C THR A 169 -16.28 7.84 -7.63
N GLU A 170 -17.07 8.92 -7.60
CA GLU A 170 -17.01 10.03 -6.66
C GLU A 170 -17.80 9.78 -5.37
N VAL A 171 -18.75 8.82 -5.40
CA VAL A 171 -19.42 8.25 -4.23
C VAL A 171 -18.51 7.22 -3.56
#